data_AF-A0A074W4X3-F1
#
_entry.id   AF-A0A074W4X3-F1
#
_cell.length_a   1.000
_cell.length_b   1.000
_cell.length_c   1.000
_cell.angle_alpha   90.00
_cell.angle_beta   90.00
_cell.angle_gamma   90.00
#
_symmetry.space_group_name_H-M   'P 1'
#
loop_
_entity.id
_entity.type
_entity.pdbx_description
1 polymer ?
#
loop_
_entity_poly.entity_id
_entity_poly.type
_entity_poly.pdbx_seq_one_letter_code
_entity_poly.pdbx_strand_id
1 'polypeptide(L)'
;MPRKSSHTDESLGDLSKQRASKACNRCRAKKAKCSGGYPCSKCKSSDAVCIFGYARKSKRKTFPEHYVRALEMQQFKLVAGLQTMYFMLLAANSWPGPQLAKREGNPLTHDILESLGLLESDQDEDLEPDMDD
;
A
#
# COMPACT_ATOMS: atom_id res chain seq x y z
N MET A 1 -4.76 -58.45 -38.03
CA MET A 1 -5.79 -58.22 -37.00
C MET A 1 -5.27 -57.17 -36.01
N PRO A 2 -6.10 -56.40 -35.29
CA PRO A 2 -6.73 -55.12 -35.71
C PRO A 2 -6.41 -53.99 -34.70
N ARG A 3 -6.64 -52.69 -34.93
CA ARG A 3 -7.85 -51.89 -34.59
C ARG A 3 -7.43 -50.40 -34.78
N LYS A 4 -8.16 -49.57 -35.54
CA LYS A 4 -9.20 -48.58 -35.12
C LYS A 4 -8.72 -47.71 -33.94
N SER A 5 -8.83 -46.37 -33.93
CA SER A 5 -10.04 -45.52 -34.11
C SER A 5 -9.58 -44.03 -34.14
N SER A 6 -9.98 -43.20 -35.11
CA SER A 6 -11.00 -42.11 -35.01
C SER A 6 -10.86 -41.11 -33.85
N HIS A 7 -10.68 -39.82 -34.17
CA HIS A 7 -11.29 -38.61 -33.56
C HIS A 7 -10.87 -37.42 -34.45
N THR A 8 -11.71 -36.86 -35.34
CA THR A 8 -12.63 -35.72 -35.10
C THR A 8 -12.09 -34.73 -34.06
N ASP A 9 -11.77 -33.51 -34.45
CA ASP A 9 -12.67 -32.36 -34.28
C ASP A 9 -11.90 -31.03 -34.39
N GLU A 10 -12.50 -30.13 -35.17
CA GLU A 10 -12.55 -28.68 -35.03
C GLU A 10 -11.33 -27.84 -34.59
N SER A 11 -11.04 -26.89 -35.49
CA SER A 11 -11.12 -25.45 -35.22
C SER A 11 -10.43 -24.93 -33.96
N LEU A 12 -9.31 -24.22 -34.17
CA LEU A 12 -8.99 -22.93 -33.52
C LEU A 12 -7.66 -22.41 -34.10
N GLY A 13 -7.63 -22.34 -35.43
CA GLY A 13 -6.43 -22.07 -36.21
C GLY A 13 -6.28 -20.63 -36.69
N ASP A 14 -7.01 -19.63 -36.17
CA ASP A 14 -6.73 -18.23 -36.51
C ASP A 14 -7.34 -17.20 -35.55
N LEU A 15 -6.93 -17.24 -34.28
CA LEU A 15 -7.08 -16.07 -33.38
C LEU A 15 -5.72 -15.54 -32.90
N SER A 16 -4.60 -16.13 -33.34
CA SER A 16 -3.27 -15.86 -32.78
C SER A 16 -2.48 -14.76 -33.50
N LYS A 17 -3.03 -14.13 -34.54
CA LYS A 17 -2.39 -13.00 -35.23
C LYS A 17 -3.08 -11.66 -35.06
N GLN A 18 -3.97 -11.52 -34.07
CA GLN A 18 -4.33 -10.18 -33.63
C GLN A 18 -3.13 -9.53 -32.96
N ARG A 19 -2.52 -8.57 -33.67
CA ARG A 19 -1.48 -7.72 -33.11
C ARG A 19 -2.06 -7.05 -31.87
N ALA A 20 -1.44 -7.28 -30.72
CA ALA A 20 -1.85 -6.62 -29.48
C ALA A 20 -1.92 -5.10 -29.68
N SER A 21 -3.09 -4.51 -29.45
CA SER A 21 -3.29 -3.05 -29.53
C SER A 21 -2.44 -2.31 -28.49
N LYS A 22 -2.21 -2.94 -27.32
CA LYS A 22 -1.36 -2.44 -26.24
C LYS A 22 -0.44 -3.54 -25.71
N ALA A 23 0.86 -3.24 -25.58
CA ALA A 23 1.79 -4.12 -24.87
C ALA A 23 1.68 -3.94 -23.34
N CYS A 24 1.84 -5.02 -22.58
CA CYS A 24 1.92 -4.97 -21.10
C CYS A 24 3.22 -4.28 -20.63
N ASN A 25 3.28 -3.92 -19.36
CA ASN A 25 4.40 -3.16 -18.78
C ASN A 25 5.73 -3.90 -18.86
N ARG A 26 5.73 -5.21 -18.61
CA ARG A 26 6.95 -6.04 -18.71
C ARG A 26 7.48 -6.14 -20.14
N CYS A 27 6.59 -6.37 -21.11
CA CYS A 27 6.99 -6.42 -22.53
C CYS A 27 7.45 -5.04 -23.03
N ARG A 28 6.83 -3.95 -22.57
CA ARG A 28 7.32 -2.57 -22.82
C ARG A 28 8.72 -2.37 -22.26
N ALA A 29 8.93 -2.69 -20.98
CA ALA A 29 10.22 -2.52 -20.30
C ALA A 29 11.34 -3.32 -20.97
N LYS A 30 11.06 -4.57 -21.39
CA LYS A 30 12.02 -5.44 -22.09
C LYS A 30 12.12 -5.19 -23.61
N LYS A 31 11.42 -4.18 -24.16
CA LYS A 31 11.30 -3.92 -25.60
C LYS A 31 10.96 -5.19 -26.42
N ALA A 32 10.13 -6.06 -25.84
CA ALA A 32 9.82 -7.37 -26.39
C ALA A 32 8.41 -7.39 -27.02
N LYS A 33 8.23 -8.10 -28.14
CA LYS A 33 6.89 -8.28 -28.75
C LYS A 33 5.91 -8.89 -27.74
N CYS A 34 4.82 -8.18 -27.45
CA CYS A 34 3.74 -8.62 -26.56
C CYS A 34 2.66 -9.32 -27.40
N SER A 35 2.22 -10.50 -26.97
CA SER A 35 1.13 -11.24 -27.63
C SER A 35 -0.23 -10.57 -27.43
N GLY A 36 -0.38 -9.71 -26.42
CA GLY A 36 -1.71 -9.29 -25.96
C GLY A 36 -2.37 -10.40 -25.14
N GLY A 37 -3.52 -10.09 -24.54
CA GLY A 37 -4.21 -10.96 -23.56
C GLY A 37 -3.56 -10.94 -22.17
N TYR A 38 -4.31 -11.35 -21.15
CA TYR A 38 -3.86 -11.40 -19.76
C TYR A 38 -3.86 -12.84 -19.23
N PRO A 39 -2.72 -13.39 -18.77
CA PRO A 39 -1.36 -12.89 -18.96
C PRO A 39 -0.86 -13.11 -20.41
N CYS A 40 -0.06 -12.17 -20.93
CA CYS A 40 0.54 -12.34 -22.26
C CYS A 40 1.52 -13.54 -22.29
N SER A 41 1.74 -14.17 -23.44
CA SER A 41 2.49 -15.43 -23.58
C SER A 41 3.89 -15.37 -22.95
N LYS A 42 4.57 -14.22 -23.06
CA LYS A 42 5.89 -14.00 -22.45
C LYS A 42 5.85 -13.85 -20.93
N CYS A 43 4.78 -13.28 -20.40
CA CYS A 43 4.60 -13.20 -18.95
C CYS A 43 4.25 -14.57 -18.39
N LYS A 44 3.38 -15.32 -19.08
CA LYS A 44 3.04 -16.70 -18.75
C LYS A 44 4.26 -17.62 -18.74
N SER A 45 5.10 -17.56 -19.77
CA SER A 45 6.28 -18.42 -19.88
C SER A 45 7.43 -18.06 -18.93
N SER A 46 7.42 -16.84 -18.38
CA SER A 46 8.44 -16.39 -17.43
C SER A 46 7.95 -16.35 -15.99
N ASP A 47 6.75 -16.87 -15.74
CA ASP A 47 6.03 -16.75 -14.47
C ASP A 47 6.11 -15.34 -13.85
N ALA A 48 5.81 -14.34 -14.68
CA ALA A 48 5.97 -12.94 -14.31
C ALA A 48 4.66 -12.18 -14.42
N VAL A 49 4.40 -11.31 -13.44
CA VAL A 49 3.18 -10.50 -13.38
C VAL A 49 2.97 -9.69 -14.67
N CYS A 50 1.79 -9.83 -15.28
CA CYS A 50 1.45 -9.26 -16.58
C CYS A 50 0.52 -8.05 -16.46
N ILE A 51 1.04 -6.87 -16.12
CA ILE A 51 0.18 -5.70 -15.90
C ILE A 51 -0.02 -4.91 -17.20
N PHE A 52 -1.28 -4.68 -17.59
CA PHE A 52 -1.67 -3.77 -18.66
C PHE A 52 -2.30 -2.53 -18.04
N GLY A 53 -1.69 -1.37 -18.24
CA GLY A 53 -2.14 -0.15 -17.59
C GLY A 53 -0.98 0.80 -17.41
N TYR A 54 -1.28 2.08 -17.23
CA TYR A 54 -0.27 3.12 -17.04
C TYR A 54 0.70 2.64 -15.98
N ALA A 55 1.99 2.58 -16.32
CA ALA A 55 2.99 2.82 -15.31
C ALA A 55 2.72 4.23 -14.82
N ARG A 56 1.77 4.40 -13.89
CA ARG A 56 1.87 5.47 -12.93
C ARG A 56 3.20 5.13 -12.27
N LYS A 57 4.26 5.78 -12.75
CA LYS A 57 5.32 6.20 -11.87
C LYS A 57 4.60 7.09 -10.86
N SER A 58 3.85 6.48 -9.93
CA SER A 58 3.69 7.06 -8.63
C SER A 58 5.14 7.22 -8.23
N LYS A 59 5.65 8.43 -8.41
CA LYS A 59 6.90 8.83 -7.80
C LYS A 59 6.61 8.50 -6.35
N ARG A 60 7.10 7.36 -5.84
CA ARG A 60 7.28 7.23 -4.40
C ARG A 60 7.98 8.52 -4.06
N LYS A 61 7.29 9.45 -3.38
CA LYS A 61 7.91 10.70 -2.98
C LYS A 61 9.01 10.25 -2.04
N THR A 62 10.22 10.08 -2.56
CA THR A 62 11.38 9.72 -1.76
C THR A 62 11.69 10.99 -1.01
N PHE A 63 11.17 11.08 0.21
CA PHE A 63 11.47 12.19 1.09
C PHE A 63 12.95 12.15 1.43
N PRO A 64 13.64 13.29 1.45
CA PRO A 64 15.03 13.34 1.89
C PRO A 64 15.18 12.75 3.29
N GLU A 65 16.25 12.00 3.53
CA GLU A 65 16.50 11.35 4.83
C GLU A 65 16.48 12.35 6.00
N HIS A 66 17.04 13.55 5.78
CA HIS A 66 17.05 14.61 6.80
C HIS A 66 15.65 15.08 7.19
N TYR A 67 14.68 15.06 6.26
CA TYR A 67 13.31 15.46 6.52
C TYR A 67 12.59 14.40 7.36
N VAL A 68 12.75 13.13 7.01
CA VAL A 68 12.20 12.00 7.80
C VAL A 68 12.79 12.02 9.21
N ARG A 69 14.12 12.19 9.33
CA ARG A 69 14.79 12.29 10.63
C ARG A 69 14.29 13.47 11.47
N ALA A 70 14.02 14.62 10.84
CA ALA A 70 13.45 15.77 11.54
C ALA A 70 12.04 15.47 12.08
N LEU A 71 11.19 14.82 11.27
CA LEU A 71 9.85 14.40 11.69
C LEU A 71 9.90 13.34 12.81
N GLU A 72 10.77 12.34 12.71
CA GLU A 72 10.96 11.33 13.75
C GLU A 72 11.41 11.96 15.08
N MET A 73 12.33 12.92 15.02
CA MET A 73 12.78 13.65 16.20
C MET A 73 11.68 14.55 16.78
N GLN A 74 10.86 15.18 15.94
CA GLN A 74 9.69 15.92 16.40
C GLN A 74 8.68 14.99 17.09
N GLN A 75 8.37 13.84 16.48
CA GLN A 75 7.47 12.84 17.05
C GLN A 75 7.97 12.36 18.41
N PHE A 76 9.27 12.08 18.53
CA PHE A 76 9.87 11.68 19.80
C PHE A 76 9.68 12.75 20.90
N LYS A 77 9.94 14.02 20.58
CA LYS A 77 9.77 15.13 21.54
C LYS A 77 8.31 15.30 21.96
N LEU A 78 7.37 15.18 21.02
CA LEU A 78 5.93 15.28 21.31
C LEU A 78 5.47 14.13 22.21
N VAL A 79 5.89 12.90 21.93
CA VAL A 79 5.58 11.72 22.76
C VAL A 79 6.16 11.87 24.17
N ALA A 80 7.43 12.26 24.29
CA ALA A 80 8.07 12.46 25.58
C ALA A 80 7.40 13.60 26.38
N GLY A 81 7.05 14.70 25.71
CA GLY A 81 6.30 15.80 26.29
C GLY A 81 4.94 15.35 26.82
N LEU A 82 4.18 14.60 26.02
CA LEU A 82 2.86 14.08 26.43
C LEU A 82 2.96 13.15 27.65
N GLN A 83 3.92 12.22 27.66
CA GLN A 83 4.17 11.33 28.80
C GLN A 83 4.57 12.11 30.06
N THR A 84 5.37 13.16 29.90
CA THR A 84 5.77 14.05 31.01
C THR A 84 4.57 14.81 31.57
N MET A 85 3.72 15.35 30.70
CA MET A 85 2.49 16.04 31.10
C MET A 85 1.54 15.12 31.86
N TYR A 86 1.42 13.86 31.46
CA TYR A 86 0.66 12.87 32.23
C TYR A 86 1.18 12.75 33.68
N PHE A 87 2.50 12.64 33.88
CA PHE A 87 3.07 12.56 35.23
C PHE A 87 2.85 13.85 36.03
N MET A 88 2.94 15.01 35.39
CA MET A 88 2.61 16.29 36.02
C MET A 88 1.14 16.36 36.45
N LEU A 89 0.21 15.91 35.60
CA LEU A 89 -1.21 15.87 35.92
C LEU A 89 -1.53 14.89 37.06
N LEU A 90 -0.86 13.74 37.10
CA LEU A 90 -0.95 12.82 38.23
C LEU A 90 -0.47 13.46 39.54
N ALA A 91 0.69 14.13 39.50
CA ALA A 91 1.24 14.81 40.67
C ALA A 91 0.35 15.97 41.15
N ALA A 92 -0.38 16.61 40.24
CA ALA A 92 -1.35 17.65 40.52
C ALA A 92 -2.77 17.12 40.83
N ASN A 93 -2.97 15.80 40.95
CA ASN A 93 -4.28 15.16 41.14
C ASN A 93 -5.36 15.64 40.14
N SER A 94 -4.94 16.01 38.92
CA SER A 94 -5.78 16.64 37.89
C SER A 94 -5.99 15.75 36.66
N TRP A 95 -5.62 14.46 36.76
CA TRP A 95 -5.81 13.50 35.69
C TRP A 95 -7.28 13.04 35.61
N PRO A 96 -7.95 13.11 34.44
CA PRO A 96 -9.39 12.86 34.33
C PRO A 96 -9.79 11.38 34.35
N GLY A 97 -8.83 10.44 34.32
CA GLY A 97 -9.08 9.01 34.24
C GLY A 97 -8.41 8.19 35.35
N PRO A 98 -8.49 6.85 35.30
CA PRO A 98 -7.68 5.99 36.15
C PRO A 98 -6.18 6.14 35.81
N GLN A 99 -5.31 5.75 36.74
CA GLN A 99 -3.87 5.70 36.47
C GLN A 99 -3.59 4.65 35.39
N LEU A 100 -2.86 5.07 34.35
CA LEU A 100 -2.48 4.25 33.21
C LEU A 100 -1.36 3.27 33.56
N ALA A 101 -1.42 2.09 32.96
CA ALA A 101 -0.37 1.10 33.05
C ALA A 101 0.92 1.60 32.38
N LYS A 102 2.06 1.28 32.99
CA LYS A 102 3.38 1.70 32.49
C LYS A 102 4.07 0.52 31.83
N ARG A 103 4.60 0.73 30.63
CA ARG A 103 5.54 -0.19 29.98
C ARG A 103 6.90 0.48 29.98
N GLU A 104 7.91 -0.18 30.56
CA GLU A 104 9.27 0.37 30.67
C GLU A 104 9.34 1.75 31.37
N GLY A 105 8.45 1.96 32.34
CA GLY A 105 8.41 3.19 33.15
C GLY A 105 7.52 4.31 32.61
N ASN A 106 7.03 4.23 31.37
CA ASN A 106 6.17 5.25 30.76
C ASN A 106 4.79 4.68 30.36
N PRO A 107 3.71 5.48 30.44
CA PRO A 107 2.41 5.11 29.84
C PRO A 107 2.49 5.13 28.31
N LEU A 108 1.64 4.33 27.66
CA LEU A 108 1.50 4.39 26.21
C LEU A 108 0.81 5.71 25.80
N THR A 109 1.31 6.34 24.73
CA THR A 109 0.73 7.57 24.17
C THR A 109 -0.75 7.36 23.81
N HIS A 110 -1.09 6.20 23.27
CA HIS A 110 -2.46 5.82 22.93
C HIS A 110 -3.40 5.94 24.14
N ASP A 111 -3.06 5.30 25.27
CA ASP A 111 -3.90 5.29 26.47
C ASP A 111 -4.07 6.69 27.09
N ILE A 112 -3.03 7.54 26.98
CA ILE A 112 -3.12 8.95 27.37
C ILE A 112 -4.15 9.67 26.49
N LEU A 113 -4.03 9.53 25.16
CA LEU A 113 -4.93 10.19 24.22
C LEU A 113 -6.37 9.68 24.36
N GLU A 114 -6.57 8.38 24.57
CA GLU A 114 -7.88 7.77 24.82
C GLU A 114 -8.55 8.36 26.06
N SER A 115 -7.80 8.45 27.17
CA SER A 115 -8.30 9.03 28.42
C SER A 115 -8.61 10.52 28.33
N LEU A 116 -7.92 11.23 27.42
CA LEU A 116 -8.19 12.62 27.09
C LEU A 116 -9.30 12.79 26.03
N GLY A 117 -9.83 11.71 25.47
CA GLY A 117 -10.85 11.73 24.42
C GLY A 117 -10.34 12.28 23.08
N LEU A 118 -9.04 12.15 22.79
CA LEU A 118 -8.37 12.68 21.60
C LEU A 118 -8.10 11.64 20.51
N LEU A 119 -8.54 10.39 20.69
CA LEU A 119 -8.54 9.40 19.62
C LEU A 119 -9.85 9.55 18.85
N GLU A 120 -9.74 10.00 17.60
CA GLU A 120 -10.86 10.14 16.68
C GLU A 120 -11.61 8.80 16.56
N SER A 121 -12.90 8.79 16.89
CA SER A 121 -13.83 7.78 16.42
C SER A 121 -14.10 8.05 14.95
N ASP A 122 -13.67 7.16 14.06
CA ASP A 122 -14.04 7.04 12.65
C ASP A 122 -15.18 7.97 12.18
N GLN A 123 -14.86 9.22 11.86
CA GLN A 123 -15.66 10.03 10.96
C GLN A 123 -14.80 10.32 9.75
N ASP A 124 -14.91 9.39 8.80
CA ASP A 124 -14.69 9.63 7.39
C ASP A 124 -15.38 10.93 6.97
N GLU A 125 -14.60 11.99 6.70
CA GLU A 125 -15.01 13.02 5.73
C GLU A 125 -13.82 13.28 4.80
N ASP A 126 -13.84 12.53 3.69
CA ASP A 126 -13.38 12.88 2.36
C ASP A 126 -12.61 14.21 2.24
N LEU A 127 -11.30 14.18 2.48
CA LEU A 127 -10.39 15.20 1.95
C LEU A 127 -9.89 14.76 0.57
N GLU A 128 -10.76 14.89 -0.44
CA GLU A 128 -10.29 15.23 -1.79
C GLU A 128 -10.30 16.76 -1.92
N PRO A 129 -9.14 17.44 -1.91
CA PRO A 129 -9.04 18.77 -2.48
C PRO A 129 -8.56 18.65 -3.93
N ASP A 130 -9.55 18.75 -4.82
CA ASP A 130 -9.55 19.43 -6.11
C ASP A 130 -8.34 19.28 -7.05
N MET A 131 -8.58 18.55 -8.14
CA MET A 131 -7.89 18.77 -9.41
C MET A 131 -8.44 20.04 -10.08
N ASP A 132 -7.66 21.13 -10.05
CA ASP A 132 -7.66 22.25 -11.01
C ASP A 132 -6.16 22.60 -11.21
N ASP A 133 -5.55 22.82 -12.38
CA ASP A 133 -5.92 23.18 -13.77
C ASP A 133 -4.81 22.58 -14.69
#